data_AF-A0A7S0NU94-F1
#
_entry.id   AF-A0A7S0NU94-F1
#
_cell.length_a   1.000
_cell.length_b   1.000
_cell.length_c   1.000
_cell.angle_alpha   90.00
_cell.angle_beta   90.00
_cell.angle_gamma   90.00
#
_symmetry.space_group_name_H-M   'P 1'
#
loop_
_entity.id
_entity.type
_entity.pdbx_description
1 polymer ?
#
loop_
_entity_poly.entity_id
_entity_poly.type
_entity_poly.pdbx_seq_one_letter_code
_entity_poly.pdbx_strand_id
1 'polypeptide(L)'
;MQDPLERLMAKFDITGQEGPGSALPKPETALQSPADDFDVQATAAPPASTQVKRAQSLTRRPRPTHRQQLKHALTVNAAHVITHDYLTLSQPLSEGLLLMDRTERKLKLIHSLGELAPLHSYTTEYGNTLTRHKKHKALLAGSIELDVATDEADFDKQLERAALQDGATLQLAHRQATYRAFSAYSSDQSLYGDEASDSASAVCGGASSAPGRVESASTGERLKEANAVARLEKLTARLGEMEEWFASVKAEASSDRQMREQATARLSLLQERIDRLQEQLLYQTAENKQLRVRLAELQNAEPETLMGRAQPMPLRAHQG
;
A
#
# COMPACT_ATOMS: atom_id res chain seq x y z
N MET A 1 41.21 -1.28 -13.95
CA MET A 1 39.99 -0.68 -13.36
C MET A 1 38.83 -1.52 -13.85
N GLN A 2 38.19 -2.27 -12.97
CA GLN A 2 37.08 -3.16 -13.34
C GLN A 2 35.77 -2.38 -13.44
N ASP A 3 34.99 -2.73 -14.45
CA ASP A 3 33.76 -2.05 -14.86
C ASP A 3 32.66 -2.28 -13.79
N PRO A 4 31.95 -1.25 -13.29
CA PRO A 4 30.88 -1.42 -12.31
C PRO A 4 29.75 -2.36 -12.75
N LEU A 5 29.61 -2.61 -14.06
CA LEU A 5 28.64 -3.55 -14.62
C LEU A 5 28.99 -5.02 -14.32
N GLU A 6 30.27 -5.39 -14.34
CA GLU A 6 30.76 -6.75 -14.00
C GLU A 6 30.45 -7.10 -12.54
N ARG A 7 30.50 -6.10 -11.65
CA ARG A 7 30.22 -6.27 -10.22
C ARG A 7 28.73 -6.45 -9.92
N LEU A 8 27.86 -5.96 -10.80
CA LEU A 8 26.41 -6.17 -10.73
C LEU A 8 26.01 -7.53 -11.31
N MET A 9 26.67 -7.96 -12.39
CA MET A 9 26.42 -9.28 -12.98
C MET A 9 26.89 -10.43 -12.08
N ALA A 10 28.01 -10.27 -11.36
CA ALA A 10 28.47 -11.28 -10.39
C ALA A 10 27.56 -11.48 -9.16
N LYS A 11 26.63 -10.55 -8.90
CA LYS A 11 25.65 -10.66 -7.80
C LYS A 11 24.33 -11.29 -8.23
N PHE A 12 24.08 -11.40 -9.53
CA PHE A 12 22.88 -12.00 -10.11
C PHE A 12 23.29 -13.17 -11.01
N ASP A 13 23.81 -14.22 -10.40
CA ASP A 13 24.08 -15.48 -11.09
C ASP A 13 22.73 -16.17 -11.40
N ILE A 14 22.16 -15.83 -12.57
CA ILE A 14 20.93 -16.40 -13.14
C ILE A 14 21.27 -17.63 -14.03
N THR A 15 22.51 -18.12 -14.01
CA THR A 15 22.86 -19.37 -14.66
C THR A 15 22.87 -20.52 -13.66
N GLY A 16 21.84 -21.35 -13.71
CA GLY A 16 21.73 -22.57 -12.91
C GLY A 16 22.84 -23.57 -13.21
N GLN A 17 23.95 -23.45 -12.49
CA GLN A 17 24.91 -24.53 -12.29
C GLN A 17 24.96 -24.92 -10.82
N GLU A 18 24.61 -26.16 -10.57
CA GLU A 18 24.86 -26.87 -9.32
C GLU A 18 26.38 -27.01 -9.11
N GLY A 19 26.85 -26.70 -7.91
CA GLY A 19 28.20 -26.99 -7.44
C GLY A 19 28.23 -27.10 -5.92
N PRO A 20 28.93 -28.10 -5.33
CA PRO A 20 28.52 -28.69 -4.06
C PRO A 20 29.24 -28.11 -2.84
N GLY A 21 28.58 -28.22 -1.68
CA GLY A 21 29.28 -28.35 -0.40
C GLY A 21 29.46 -27.07 0.40
N SER A 22 28.51 -26.79 1.29
CA SER A 22 28.84 -26.32 2.63
C SER A 22 27.69 -26.64 3.57
N ALA A 23 27.86 -27.75 4.27
CA ALA A 23 27.01 -28.14 5.39
C ALA A 23 27.34 -27.23 6.59
N LEU A 24 26.34 -26.56 7.16
CA LEU A 24 26.38 -26.12 8.55
C LEU A 24 24.98 -26.26 9.20
N PRO A 25 24.94 -26.44 10.53
CA PRO A 25 24.12 -27.44 11.17
C PRO A 25 22.77 -26.92 11.68
N LYS A 26 21.85 -27.86 11.90
CA LYS A 26 20.60 -27.67 12.64
C LYS A 26 20.88 -27.29 14.09
N PRO A 27 20.11 -26.37 14.69
CA PRO A 27 19.99 -26.30 16.14
C PRO A 27 18.90 -27.29 16.58
N GLU A 28 19.33 -28.35 17.27
CA GLU A 28 18.51 -29.04 18.26
C GLU A 28 18.46 -28.17 19.52
N THR A 29 17.27 -27.85 20.01
CA THR A 29 17.10 -27.58 21.44
C THR A 29 15.70 -28.01 21.84
N ALA A 30 15.64 -29.18 22.46
CA ALA A 30 14.54 -29.57 23.31
C ALA A 30 14.56 -28.72 24.58
N LEU A 31 13.41 -28.16 24.95
CA LEU A 31 13.11 -27.80 26.33
C LEU A 31 11.72 -28.32 26.66
N GLN A 32 11.72 -29.44 27.36
CA GLN A 32 10.63 -29.91 28.22
C GLN A 32 10.52 -29.00 29.45
N SER A 33 9.29 -28.78 29.90
CA SER A 33 8.83 -28.87 31.31
C SER A 33 7.37 -28.32 31.40
N PRO A 34 6.65 -28.50 32.52
CA PRO A 34 5.78 -29.64 32.76
C PRO A 34 4.29 -29.25 32.88
N ALA A 35 3.44 -30.27 32.91
CA ALA A 35 2.02 -30.15 33.21
C ALA A 35 1.78 -29.87 34.70
N ASP A 36 0.82 -29.00 34.98
CA ASP A 36 0.14 -28.90 36.28
C ASP A 36 -1.35 -29.22 36.09
N ASP A 37 -1.83 -30.02 37.05
CA ASP A 37 -3.17 -30.59 37.22
C ASP A 37 -4.29 -29.56 37.22
N PHE A 38 -5.41 -29.89 36.56
CA PHE A 38 -6.73 -29.51 37.03
C PHE A 38 -7.75 -30.61 36.68
N ASP A 39 -8.21 -31.29 37.73
CA ASP A 39 -9.35 -32.20 37.78
C ASP A 39 -10.66 -31.46 37.47
N VAL A 40 -11.46 -32.00 36.53
CA VAL A 40 -12.93 -31.89 36.58
C VAL A 40 -13.55 -33.21 36.11
N GLN A 41 -14.26 -33.84 37.05
CA GLN A 41 -15.14 -34.99 36.88
C GLN A 41 -16.23 -34.77 35.82
N ALA A 42 -16.44 -35.76 34.95
CA ALA A 42 -17.77 -36.15 34.51
C ALA A 42 -17.80 -37.63 34.11
N THR A 43 -18.64 -38.36 34.82
CA THR A 43 -18.98 -39.77 34.75
C THR A 43 -19.85 -40.11 33.52
N ALA A 44 -19.47 -41.14 32.75
CA ALA A 44 -20.40 -42.06 32.08
C ALA A 44 -19.67 -43.30 31.54
N ALA A 45 -20.16 -44.48 31.88
CA ALA A 45 -19.65 -45.80 31.49
C ALA A 45 -19.98 -46.16 30.02
N PRO A 46 -19.32 -47.19 29.43
CA PRO A 46 -19.17 -47.37 27.99
C PRO A 46 -20.20 -48.35 27.38
N PRO A 47 -20.30 -48.40 26.04
CA PRO A 47 -20.61 -49.67 25.39
C PRO A 47 -19.55 -50.10 24.37
N ALA A 48 -19.12 -51.34 24.58
CA ALA A 48 -18.78 -52.40 23.63
C ALA A 48 -18.12 -52.06 22.27
N SER A 49 -16.93 -52.64 22.15
CA SER A 49 -16.16 -52.94 20.96
C SER A 49 -16.95 -53.30 19.69
N THR A 50 -16.67 -52.55 18.62
CA THR A 50 -16.46 -53.13 17.29
C THR A 50 -15.13 -52.59 16.76
N GLN A 51 -14.09 -53.43 16.85
CA GLN A 51 -12.79 -53.16 16.24
C GLN A 51 -12.93 -53.21 14.71
N VAL A 52 -13.30 -52.09 14.10
CA VAL A 52 -12.93 -51.87 12.70
C VAL A 52 -11.44 -51.54 12.73
N LYS A 53 -10.61 -52.53 12.37
CA LYS A 53 -9.21 -52.32 12.01
C LYS A 53 -9.17 -51.41 10.77
N ARG A 54 -9.37 -50.11 10.98
CA ARG A 54 -9.11 -49.08 9.98
C ARG A 54 -7.60 -48.99 9.89
N ALA A 55 -7.03 -49.73 8.93
CA ALA A 55 -5.65 -49.56 8.54
C ALA A 55 -5.45 -48.07 8.24
N GLN A 56 -4.83 -47.36 9.18
CA GLN A 56 -4.32 -46.02 8.96
C GLN A 56 -3.14 -46.19 8.02
N SER A 57 -3.44 -46.23 6.72
CA SER A 57 -2.43 -45.94 5.71
C SER A 57 -1.97 -44.51 5.98
N LEU A 58 -0.87 -44.39 6.73
CA LEU A 58 -0.03 -43.20 6.78
C LEU A 58 0.47 -42.94 5.36
N THR A 59 -0.40 -42.41 4.52
CA THR A 59 -0.04 -41.84 3.23
C THR A 59 0.86 -40.67 3.56
N ARG A 60 2.17 -40.92 3.52
CA ARG A 60 3.22 -39.90 3.54
C ARG A 60 2.75 -38.77 2.63
N ARG A 61 2.39 -37.62 3.21
CA ARG A 61 2.04 -36.45 2.42
C ARG A 61 3.22 -36.17 1.49
N PRO A 62 3.01 -36.09 0.17
CA PRO A 62 4.08 -35.79 -0.76
C PRO A 62 4.73 -34.47 -0.34
N ARG A 63 6.06 -34.46 -0.23
CA ARG A 63 6.79 -33.23 0.08
C ARG A 63 6.42 -32.17 -0.96
N PRO A 64 6.00 -30.96 -0.54
CA PRO A 64 5.59 -29.93 -1.48
C PRO A 64 6.79 -29.60 -2.37
N THR A 65 6.57 -29.66 -3.67
CA THR A 65 7.59 -29.34 -4.68
C THR A 65 8.07 -27.89 -4.50
N HIS A 66 9.31 -27.57 -4.88
CA HIS A 66 9.84 -26.19 -4.77
C HIS A 66 8.89 -25.15 -5.41
N ARG A 67 8.26 -25.49 -6.54
CA ARG A 67 7.24 -24.65 -7.19
C ARG A 67 5.99 -24.45 -6.31
N GLN A 68 5.54 -25.46 -5.58
CA GLN A 68 4.43 -25.34 -4.63
C GLN A 68 4.83 -24.51 -3.41
N GLN A 69 6.05 -24.65 -2.91
CA GLN A 69 6.58 -23.83 -1.81
C GLN A 69 6.66 -22.36 -2.22
N LEU A 70 7.16 -22.07 -3.43
CA LEU A 70 7.25 -20.70 -3.95
C LEU A 70 5.86 -20.09 -4.17
N LYS A 71 4.91 -20.84 -4.75
CA LYS A 71 3.51 -20.40 -4.85
C LYS A 71 2.92 -20.09 -3.47
N HIS A 72 3.13 -20.98 -2.50
CA HIS A 72 2.65 -20.77 -1.14
C HIS A 72 3.26 -19.52 -0.50
N ALA A 73 4.58 -19.33 -0.63
CA ALA A 73 5.27 -18.15 -0.11
C ALA A 73 4.74 -16.85 -0.73
N LEU A 74 4.52 -16.81 -2.05
CA LEU A 74 3.92 -15.66 -2.72
C LEU A 74 2.49 -15.40 -2.26
N THR A 75 1.68 -16.45 -2.07
CA THR A 75 0.31 -16.31 -1.54
C THR A 75 0.30 -15.79 -0.11
N VAL A 76 1.19 -16.28 0.75
CA VAL A 76 1.33 -15.80 2.14
C VAL A 76 1.75 -14.33 2.15
N ASN A 77 2.73 -13.95 1.33
CA ASN A 77 3.16 -12.56 1.22
C ASN A 77 2.03 -11.65 0.72
N ALA A 78 1.30 -12.06 -0.33
CA ALA A 78 0.14 -11.32 -0.82
C ALA A 78 -0.93 -11.14 0.28
N ALA A 79 -1.19 -12.20 1.07
CA ALA A 79 -2.12 -12.12 2.19
C ALA A 79 -1.65 -11.13 3.26
N HIS A 80 -0.35 -11.10 3.60
CA HIS A 80 0.20 -10.14 4.56
C HIS A 80 0.04 -8.70 4.08
N VAL A 81 0.35 -8.44 2.81
CA VAL A 81 0.21 -7.13 2.18
C VAL A 81 -1.24 -6.65 2.22
N ILE A 82 -2.19 -7.51 1.83
CA ILE A 82 -3.63 -7.18 1.87
C ILE A 82 -4.11 -6.94 3.29
N THR A 83 -3.64 -7.75 4.24
CA THR A 83 -4.01 -7.62 5.67
C THR A 83 -3.50 -6.30 6.24
N HIS A 84 -2.28 -5.91 5.88
CA HIS A 84 -1.72 -4.64 6.30
C HIS A 84 -2.53 -3.46 5.75
N ASP A 85 -2.84 -3.45 4.45
CA ASP A 85 -3.69 -2.43 3.84
C ASP A 85 -5.08 -2.37 4.51
N TYR A 86 -5.69 -3.52 4.78
CA TYR A 86 -6.97 -3.57 5.47
C TYR A 86 -6.90 -2.93 6.86
N LEU A 87 -5.88 -3.28 7.65
CA LEU A 87 -5.71 -2.73 9.00
C LEU A 87 -5.52 -1.21 8.97
N THR A 88 -4.68 -0.71 8.06
CA THR A 88 -4.44 0.74 7.90
C THR A 88 -5.71 1.48 7.46
N LEU A 89 -6.43 0.94 6.47
CA LEU A 89 -7.66 1.56 5.94
C LEU A 89 -8.86 1.43 6.89
N SER A 90 -8.84 0.47 7.81
CA SER A 90 -9.89 0.29 8.82
C SER A 90 -9.76 1.25 10.01
N GLN A 91 -8.63 1.92 10.14
CA GLN A 91 -8.34 2.91 11.19
C GLN A 91 -8.62 4.32 10.68
N PRO A 92 -8.94 5.28 11.56
CA PRO A 92 -9.14 6.68 11.16
C PRO A 92 -7.86 7.26 10.56
N LEU A 93 -7.95 7.81 9.36
CA LEU A 93 -6.80 8.26 8.56
C LEU A 93 -6.36 9.69 8.89
N SER A 94 -6.11 9.98 10.17
CA SER A 94 -5.79 11.35 10.63
C SER A 94 -4.51 11.94 10.04
N GLU A 95 -3.53 11.08 9.72
CA GLU A 95 -2.26 11.51 9.11
C GLU A 95 -2.34 11.62 7.57
N GLY A 96 -3.45 11.16 6.99
CA GLY A 96 -3.64 11.02 5.56
C GLY A 96 -2.94 9.79 4.98
N LEU A 97 -3.50 9.25 3.90
CA LEU A 97 -2.96 8.13 3.15
C LEU A 97 -2.75 8.55 1.71
N LEU A 98 -1.55 8.31 1.19
CA LEU A 98 -1.23 8.62 -0.20
C LEU A 98 -1.65 7.47 -1.11
N LEU A 99 -2.59 7.74 -2.01
CA LEU A 99 -3.08 6.79 -2.99
C LEU A 99 -2.77 7.25 -4.40
N MET A 100 -2.49 6.32 -5.30
CA MET A 100 -2.36 6.61 -6.72
C MET A 100 -3.72 6.43 -7.41
N ASP A 101 -4.32 7.53 -7.87
CA ASP A 101 -5.51 7.50 -8.70
C ASP A 101 -5.12 6.99 -10.10
N ARG A 102 -5.58 5.80 -10.49
CA ARG A 102 -5.28 5.18 -11.79
C ARG A 102 -6.04 5.82 -12.94
N THR A 103 -7.22 6.36 -12.66
CA THR A 103 -8.07 7.05 -13.63
C THR A 103 -7.43 8.37 -14.07
N GLU A 104 -6.89 9.14 -13.12
CA GLU A 104 -6.23 10.42 -13.40
C GLU A 104 -4.70 10.32 -13.50
N ARG A 105 -4.12 9.19 -13.09
CA ARG A 105 -2.66 8.96 -13.00
C ARG A 105 -1.95 9.98 -12.11
N LYS A 106 -2.59 10.37 -11.01
CA LYS A 106 -2.06 11.35 -10.03
C LYS A 106 -2.05 10.74 -8.63
N LEU A 107 -1.06 11.15 -7.83
CA LEU A 107 -1.04 10.85 -6.39
C LEU A 107 -2.03 11.79 -5.68
N LYS A 108 -2.91 11.21 -4.88
CA LYS A 108 -3.90 11.92 -4.06
C LYS A 108 -3.68 11.55 -2.61
N LEU A 109 -3.49 12.56 -1.77
CA LEU A 109 -3.48 12.41 -0.32
C LEU A 109 -4.93 12.45 0.16
N ILE A 110 -5.40 11.35 0.73
CA ILE A 110 -6.75 11.27 1.28
C ILE A 110 -6.72 11.23 2.82
N HIS A 111 -7.63 11.93 3.48
CA HIS A 111 -7.76 11.90 4.95
C HIS A 111 -8.97 11.08 5.40
N SER A 112 -9.80 10.64 4.44
CA SER A 112 -10.90 9.74 4.69
C SER A 112 -11.21 8.90 3.46
N LEU A 113 -11.70 7.67 3.67
CA LEU A 113 -12.27 6.84 2.62
C LEU A 113 -13.50 7.50 1.95
N GLY A 114 -14.12 8.49 2.62
CA GLY A 114 -15.20 9.31 2.08
C GLY A 114 -14.77 10.28 0.97
N GLU A 115 -13.47 10.53 0.80
CA GLU A 115 -12.93 11.39 -0.25
C GLU A 115 -12.75 10.65 -1.58
N LEU A 116 -12.85 9.32 -1.56
CA LEU A 116 -12.76 8.50 -2.78
C LEU A 116 -13.91 8.84 -3.73
N ALA A 117 -13.56 9.20 -4.95
CA ALA A 117 -14.51 9.56 -5.98
C ALA A 117 -15.24 8.32 -6.54
N PRO A 118 -16.51 8.45 -6.94
CA PRO A 118 -17.25 7.38 -7.60
C PRO A 118 -16.60 7.02 -8.93
N LEU A 119 -16.56 5.73 -9.25
CA LEU A 119 -15.99 5.18 -10.51
C LEU A 119 -14.47 5.36 -10.68
N HIS A 120 -13.78 5.93 -9.69
CA HIS A 120 -12.32 6.02 -9.69
C HIS A 120 -11.71 4.75 -9.10
N SER A 121 -10.54 4.37 -9.63
CA SER A 121 -9.74 3.28 -9.08
C SER A 121 -8.45 3.83 -8.52
N TYR A 122 -8.20 3.52 -7.26
CA TYR A 122 -7.02 3.93 -6.53
C TYR A 122 -6.12 2.72 -6.30
N THR A 123 -4.82 2.96 -6.16
CA THR A 123 -3.87 1.95 -5.69
C THR A 123 -3.14 2.40 -4.45
N THR A 124 -3.03 1.48 -3.50
CA THR A 124 -2.23 1.64 -2.28
C THR A 124 -0.74 1.61 -2.62
N GLU A 125 0.11 1.95 -1.65
CA GLU A 125 1.57 1.88 -1.77
C GLU A 125 2.07 0.47 -2.09
N TYR A 126 1.35 -0.57 -1.64
CA TYR A 126 1.67 -1.96 -1.94
C TYR A 126 1.02 -2.48 -3.24
N GLY A 127 0.34 -1.62 -3.99
CA GLY A 127 -0.21 -1.93 -5.30
C GLY A 127 -1.59 -2.62 -5.29
N ASN A 128 -2.26 -2.71 -4.14
CA ASN A 128 -3.63 -3.21 -4.07
C ASN A 128 -4.61 -2.16 -4.59
N THR A 129 -5.68 -2.62 -5.25
CA THR A 129 -6.71 -1.74 -5.79
C THR A 129 -7.74 -1.39 -4.71
N LEU A 130 -8.09 -0.11 -4.62
CA LEU A 130 -9.14 0.42 -3.76
C LEU A 130 -10.17 1.16 -4.62
N THR A 131 -11.43 0.81 -4.47
CA THR A 131 -12.54 1.41 -5.23
C THR A 131 -13.73 1.65 -4.32
N ARG A 132 -14.37 2.81 -4.42
CA ARG A 132 -15.61 3.05 -3.69
C ARG A 132 -16.79 2.70 -4.59
N HIS A 133 -17.45 1.60 -4.27
CA HIS A 133 -18.51 1.03 -5.10
C HIS A 133 -19.92 1.38 -4.58
N LYS A 134 -20.05 1.71 -3.29
CA LYS A 134 -21.29 2.20 -2.67
C LYS A 134 -20.99 3.45 -1.86
N LYS A 135 -22.04 4.19 -1.52
CA LYS A 135 -21.97 5.37 -0.66
C LYS A 135 -21.16 5.09 0.62
N HIS A 136 -21.47 4.04 1.37
CA HIS A 136 -20.79 3.75 2.64
C HIS A 136 -19.85 2.53 2.56
N LYS A 137 -19.48 2.06 1.36
CA LYS A 137 -18.58 0.91 1.23
C LYS A 137 -17.50 1.11 0.18
N ALA A 138 -16.27 0.82 0.58
CA ALA A 138 -15.12 0.69 -0.32
C ALA A 138 -14.74 -0.80 -0.47
N LEU A 139 -14.15 -1.15 -1.61
CA LEU A 139 -13.65 -2.48 -1.95
C LEU A 139 -12.13 -2.42 -2.09
N LEU A 140 -11.43 -3.15 -1.22
CA LEU A 140 -10.00 -3.40 -1.28
C LEU A 140 -9.73 -4.73 -1.98
N ALA A 141 -8.73 -4.75 -2.87
CA ALA A 141 -8.32 -5.91 -3.66
C ALA A 141 -9.51 -6.61 -4.38
N GLY A 142 -10.54 -5.84 -4.72
CA GLY A 142 -11.75 -6.30 -5.40
C GLY A 142 -12.67 -7.24 -4.60
N SER A 143 -12.36 -7.56 -3.33
CA SER A 143 -13.10 -8.58 -2.56
C SER A 143 -13.35 -8.24 -1.10
N ILE A 144 -12.59 -7.32 -0.50
CA ILE A 144 -12.70 -6.98 0.91
C ILE A 144 -13.49 -5.67 1.04
N GLU A 145 -14.67 -5.74 1.65
CA GLU A 145 -15.50 -4.56 1.91
C GLU A 145 -15.00 -3.82 3.17
N LEU A 146 -14.78 -2.51 3.04
CA LEU A 146 -14.46 -1.58 4.11
C LEU A 146 -15.65 -0.66 4.34
N ASP A 147 -16.01 -0.44 5.60
CA ASP A 147 -17.05 0.52 5.97
C ASP A 147 -16.48 1.93 5.98
N VAL A 148 -17.18 2.84 5.31
CA VAL A 148 -16.78 4.25 5.16
C VAL A 148 -17.49 5.13 6.18
N ALA A 149 -18.61 4.66 6.77
CA ALA A 149 -19.48 5.48 7.61
C ALA A 149 -18.83 5.93 8.93
N THR A 150 -17.99 5.09 9.54
CA THR A 150 -17.29 5.41 10.80
C THR A 150 -16.24 6.48 10.61
N ASP A 151 -15.47 6.37 9.51
CA ASP A 151 -14.41 7.31 9.16
C ASP A 151 -14.98 8.66 8.69
N GLU A 152 -16.11 8.64 7.97
CA GLU A 152 -16.83 9.85 7.54
C GLU A 152 -17.31 10.70 8.72
N ALA A 153 -17.90 10.09 9.75
CA ALA A 153 -18.47 10.86 10.86
C ALA A 153 -17.41 11.64 11.65
N ASP A 154 -16.19 11.14 11.73
CA ASP A 154 -15.10 11.79 12.43
C ASP A 154 -14.37 12.82 11.56
N PHE A 155 -14.23 12.54 10.27
CA PHE A 155 -13.77 13.53 9.30
C PHE A 155 -14.68 14.76 9.24
N ASP A 156 -16.00 14.58 9.38
CA ASP A 156 -16.97 15.67 9.29
C ASP A 156 -16.85 16.65 10.42
N LYS A 157 -16.68 16.11 11.63
CA LYS A 157 -16.41 16.92 12.81
C LYS A 157 -15.08 17.68 12.67
N GLN A 158 -14.07 17.09 12.03
CA GLN A 158 -12.80 17.76 11.77
C GLN A 158 -12.94 18.87 10.72
N LEU A 159 -13.64 18.58 9.63
CA LEU A 159 -13.89 19.53 8.54
C LEU A 159 -14.77 20.70 8.98
N GLU A 160 -15.80 20.46 9.80
CA GLU A 160 -16.62 21.52 10.41
C GLU A 160 -15.81 22.42 11.34
N ARG A 161 -14.93 21.84 12.17
CA ARG A 161 -14.00 22.62 13.01
C ARG A 161 -13.03 23.44 12.17
N ALA A 162 -12.49 22.87 11.10
CA ALA A 162 -11.58 23.56 10.19
C ALA A 162 -12.28 24.66 9.39
N ALA A 163 -13.53 24.45 8.97
CA ALA A 163 -14.33 25.46 8.28
C ALA A 163 -14.65 26.68 9.17
N LEU A 164 -14.84 26.46 10.47
CA LEU A 164 -15.02 27.51 11.47
C LEU A 164 -13.74 28.31 11.76
N GLN A 165 -12.56 27.70 11.55
CA GLN A 165 -11.27 28.34 11.81
C GLN A 165 -10.66 29.04 10.57
N ASP A 166 -10.75 28.45 9.38
CA ASP A 166 -9.93 28.88 8.22
C ASP A 166 -10.66 28.96 6.87
N GLY A 167 -12.00 28.94 6.83
CA GLY A 167 -12.72 29.18 5.56
C GLY A 167 -12.59 28.08 4.51
N ALA A 168 -12.44 26.81 4.95
CA ALA A 168 -12.33 25.60 4.13
C ALA A 168 -13.61 25.22 3.32
N THR A 169 -14.26 26.19 2.68
CA THR A 169 -15.52 26.01 1.93
C THR A 169 -15.37 25.12 0.68
N LEU A 170 -14.18 25.11 0.07
CA LEU A 170 -13.88 24.35 -1.15
C LEU A 170 -13.87 22.83 -0.93
N GLN A 171 -13.31 22.36 0.19
CA GLN A 171 -13.29 20.93 0.54
C GLN A 171 -14.70 20.43 0.89
N LEU A 172 -15.50 21.25 1.58
CA LEU A 172 -16.91 20.96 1.88
C LEU A 172 -17.76 20.86 0.59
N ALA A 173 -17.56 21.78 -0.36
CA ALA A 173 -18.29 21.76 -1.64
C ALA A 173 -17.93 20.54 -2.49
N HIS A 174 -16.65 20.20 -2.59
CA HIS A 174 -16.20 18.99 -3.31
C HIS A 174 -16.81 17.73 -2.70
N ARG A 175 -16.86 17.68 -1.37
CA ARG A 175 -17.46 16.57 -0.62
C ARG A 175 -18.96 16.45 -0.84
N GLN A 176 -19.71 17.56 -0.80
CA GLN A 176 -21.14 17.52 -1.11
C GLN A 176 -21.40 17.05 -2.54
N ALA A 177 -20.52 17.40 -3.49
CA ALA A 177 -20.60 16.93 -4.87
C ALA A 177 -20.36 15.41 -4.99
N THR A 178 -19.34 14.85 -4.31
CA THR A 178 -19.08 13.40 -4.33
C THR A 178 -20.24 12.61 -3.72
N TYR A 179 -20.80 13.09 -2.60
CA TYR A 179 -21.98 12.49 -1.98
C TYR A 179 -23.21 12.47 -2.90
N ARG A 180 -23.49 13.60 -3.57
CA ARG A 180 -24.59 13.68 -4.55
C ARG A 180 -24.38 12.71 -5.71
N ALA A 181 -23.15 12.58 -6.20
CA ALA A 181 -22.83 11.64 -7.28
C ALA A 181 -23.10 10.18 -6.88
N PHE A 182 -22.77 9.77 -5.66
CA PHE A 182 -23.10 8.42 -5.17
C PHE A 182 -24.60 8.20 -4.91
N SER A 183 -25.33 9.24 -4.47
CA SER A 183 -26.78 9.15 -4.28
C SER A 183 -27.54 9.01 -5.60
N ALA A 184 -27.08 9.69 -6.65
CA ALA A 184 -27.65 9.54 -7.99
C ALA A 184 -27.42 8.13 -8.54
N TYR A 185 -26.19 7.62 -8.47
CA TYR A 185 -25.84 6.28 -8.96
C TYR A 185 -26.53 5.14 -8.20
N SER A 186 -26.75 5.28 -6.89
CA SER A 186 -27.45 4.27 -6.11
C SER A 186 -28.95 4.16 -6.46
N SER A 187 -29.52 5.18 -7.10
CA SER A 187 -30.93 5.21 -7.50
C SER A 187 -31.13 4.53 -8.86
N ASP A 188 -30.18 4.71 -9.78
CA ASP A 188 -30.25 4.17 -11.15
C ASP A 188 -29.85 2.69 -11.25
N GLN A 189 -29.10 2.14 -10.28
CA GLN A 189 -28.67 0.74 -10.32
C GLN A 189 -29.76 -0.27 -9.90
N SER A 190 -30.96 0.20 -9.52
CA SER A 190 -32.14 -0.66 -9.29
C SER A 190 -32.94 -0.96 -10.56
N LEU A 191 -32.52 -0.43 -11.72
CA LEU A 191 -33.23 -0.49 -12.99
C LEU A 191 -32.36 -1.12 -14.10
N TYR A 192 -31.71 -2.25 -13.82
CA TYR A 192 -31.33 -3.18 -14.89
C TYR A 192 -32.45 -4.19 -15.09
N GLY A 193 -33.48 -3.73 -15.79
CA GLY A 193 -34.54 -4.51 -16.39
C GLY A 193 -35.11 -3.73 -17.56
N ASP A 194 -34.74 -4.18 -18.75
CA ASP A 194 -35.45 -3.98 -20.02
C ASP A 194 -35.34 -2.67 -20.82
N GLU A 195 -34.90 -2.90 -22.07
CA GLU A 195 -35.35 -2.30 -23.33
C GLU A 195 -34.80 -0.94 -23.77
N ALA A 196 -34.34 -0.99 -25.03
CA ALA A 196 -33.92 0.11 -25.86
C ALA A 196 -35.01 1.16 -26.05
N SER A 197 -34.62 2.44 -26.20
CA SER A 197 -35.25 3.34 -27.16
C SER A 197 -34.41 4.58 -27.39
N ASP A 198 -33.90 4.68 -28.61
CA ASP A 198 -33.72 5.95 -29.32
C ASP A 198 -34.99 6.79 -29.20
N SER A 199 -34.86 8.09 -28.90
CA SER A 199 -35.88 9.06 -29.27
C SER A 199 -35.30 10.46 -29.40
N ALA A 200 -35.23 10.87 -30.66
CA ALA A 200 -35.01 12.22 -31.13
C ALA A 200 -36.11 13.18 -30.63
N SER A 201 -35.71 14.35 -30.14
CA SER A 201 -36.65 15.43 -29.84
C SER A 201 -36.92 16.25 -31.12
N ALA A 202 -38.15 16.13 -31.61
CA ALA A 202 -38.75 17.06 -32.54
C ALA A 202 -39.00 18.43 -31.87
N VAL A 203 -38.75 19.51 -32.60
CA VAL A 203 -39.39 20.81 -32.36
C VAL A 203 -40.01 21.26 -33.68
N CYS A 204 -41.34 21.36 -33.66
CA CYS A 204 -42.17 21.91 -34.72
C CYS A 204 -42.56 23.36 -34.37
N GLY A 205 -42.85 24.14 -35.41
CA GLY A 205 -43.57 25.41 -35.36
C GLY A 205 -42.83 26.49 -36.15
N GLY A 206 -43.38 27.21 -37.11
CA GLY A 206 -44.72 27.31 -37.69
C GLY A 206 -44.64 28.37 -38.80
N ALA A 207 -45.48 28.23 -39.82
CA ALA A 207 -45.45 28.97 -41.09
C ALA A 207 -45.74 30.49 -40.97
N SER A 208 -45.27 31.29 -41.96
CA SER A 208 -46.15 31.98 -42.96
C SER A 208 -45.42 33.09 -43.74
N SER A 209 -45.90 33.27 -44.98
CA SER A 209 -45.39 34.03 -46.14
C SER A 209 -45.21 35.56 -46.02
N ALA A 210 -44.22 36.11 -46.75
CA ALA A 210 -44.36 36.97 -47.95
C ALA A 210 -43.13 37.89 -48.17
N PRO A 211 -42.63 38.08 -49.42
CA PRO A 211 -41.48 38.92 -49.71
C PRO A 211 -41.89 40.33 -50.16
N GLY A 212 -41.32 41.36 -49.52
CA GLY A 212 -41.60 42.77 -49.83
C GLY A 212 -40.41 43.70 -49.57
N ARG A 213 -39.56 43.81 -50.59
CA ARG A 213 -38.93 45.03 -51.15
C ARG A 213 -38.31 46.12 -50.22
N VAL A 214 -37.11 46.54 -50.66
CA VAL A 214 -36.41 47.85 -50.53
C VAL A 214 -35.35 47.99 -49.42
N GLU A 215 -34.09 47.93 -49.90
CA GLU A 215 -32.88 48.66 -49.50
C GLU A 215 -32.60 48.91 -48.02
N SER A 216 -31.60 48.17 -47.51
CA SER A 216 -30.74 48.66 -46.42
C SER A 216 -29.41 47.91 -46.43
N ALA A 217 -28.59 48.14 -47.47
CA ALA A 217 -27.26 47.54 -47.59
C ALA A 217 -26.33 47.92 -46.42
N SER A 218 -26.53 49.10 -45.82
CA SER A 218 -25.70 49.65 -44.73
C SER A 218 -26.01 49.06 -43.34
N THR A 219 -27.24 48.63 -43.06
CA THR A 219 -27.57 47.96 -41.80
C THR A 219 -27.13 46.49 -41.79
N GLY A 220 -27.13 45.83 -42.95
CA GLY A 220 -26.58 44.49 -43.11
C GLY A 220 -25.07 44.41 -42.90
N GLU A 221 -24.31 45.42 -43.33
CA GLU A 221 -22.87 45.51 -43.05
C GLU A 221 -22.59 45.78 -41.57
N ARG A 222 -23.31 46.72 -40.94
CA ARG A 222 -23.18 46.98 -39.49
C ARG A 222 -23.54 45.77 -38.63
N LEU A 223 -24.53 44.97 -39.02
CA LEU A 223 -24.87 43.72 -38.32
C LEU A 223 -23.79 42.64 -38.49
N LYS A 224 -23.11 42.59 -39.66
CA LYS A 224 -21.97 41.70 -39.87
C LYS A 224 -20.75 42.14 -39.07
N GLU A 225 -20.48 43.44 -39.00
CA GLU A 225 -19.42 44.03 -38.18
C GLU A 225 -19.67 43.78 -36.68
N ALA A 226 -20.88 44.02 -36.19
CA ALA A 226 -21.25 43.75 -34.79
C ALA A 226 -21.09 42.26 -34.43
N ASN A 227 -21.47 41.34 -35.33
CA ASN A 227 -21.24 39.91 -35.13
C ASN A 227 -19.76 39.54 -35.16
N ALA A 228 -18.94 40.20 -35.99
CA ALA A 228 -17.51 39.99 -36.04
C ALA A 228 -16.82 40.47 -34.76
N VAL A 229 -17.21 41.65 -34.23
CA VAL A 229 -16.71 42.19 -32.97
C VAL A 229 -17.07 41.27 -31.80
N ALA A 230 -18.33 40.84 -31.69
CA ALA A 230 -18.77 39.91 -30.64
C ALA A 230 -18.01 38.57 -30.71
N ARG A 231 -17.70 38.09 -31.92
CA ARG A 231 -16.89 36.86 -32.10
C ARG A 231 -15.44 37.07 -31.68
N LEU A 232 -14.85 38.24 -31.95
CA LEU A 232 -13.50 38.59 -31.50
C LEU A 232 -13.45 38.69 -29.97
N GLU A 233 -14.40 39.39 -29.34
CA GLU A 233 -14.49 39.48 -27.88
C GLU A 233 -14.57 38.11 -27.22
N LYS A 234 -15.37 37.19 -27.78
CA LYS A 234 -15.47 35.82 -27.28
C LYS A 234 -14.15 35.04 -27.44
N LEU A 235 -13.42 35.25 -28.54
CA LEU A 235 -12.12 34.62 -28.73
C LEU A 235 -11.07 35.21 -27.78
N THR A 236 -11.08 36.52 -27.56
CA THR A 236 -10.19 37.19 -26.61
C THR A 236 -10.46 36.74 -25.17
N ALA A 237 -11.73 36.60 -24.78
CA ALA A 237 -12.09 36.05 -23.47
C ALA A 237 -11.58 34.61 -23.30
N ARG A 238 -11.76 33.77 -24.32
CA ARG A 238 -11.24 32.39 -24.32
C ARG A 238 -9.72 32.33 -24.26
N LEU A 239 -9.02 33.26 -24.92
CA LEU A 239 -7.57 33.37 -24.83
C LEU A 239 -7.14 33.75 -23.41
N GLY A 240 -7.84 34.69 -22.75
CA GLY A 240 -7.60 35.02 -21.35
C GLY A 240 -7.79 33.84 -20.41
N GLU A 241 -8.87 33.07 -20.57
CA GLU A 241 -9.10 31.83 -19.80
C GLU A 241 -7.97 30.81 -20.01
N MET A 242 -7.47 30.68 -21.25
CA MET A 242 -6.32 29.82 -21.54
C MET A 242 -5.03 30.32 -20.90
N GLU A 243 -4.78 31.63 -20.90
CA GLU A 243 -3.61 32.24 -20.25
C GLU A 243 -3.61 32.01 -18.74
N GLU A 244 -4.77 32.19 -18.09
CA GLU A 244 -4.96 31.87 -16.66
C GLU A 244 -4.74 30.39 -16.38
N TRP A 245 -5.29 29.51 -17.23
CA TRP A 245 -5.06 28.07 -17.12
C TRP A 245 -3.58 27.72 -17.26
N PHE A 246 -2.85 28.31 -18.23
CA PHE A 246 -1.41 28.10 -18.36
C PHE A 246 -0.63 28.62 -17.15
N ALA A 247 -1.03 29.75 -16.57
CA ALA A 247 -0.42 30.27 -15.36
C ALA A 247 -0.62 29.31 -14.18
N SER A 248 -1.84 28.78 -14.02
CA SER A 248 -2.16 27.77 -13.01
C SER A 248 -1.33 26.50 -13.19
N VAL A 249 -1.25 25.96 -14.41
CA VAL A 249 -0.43 24.76 -14.71
C VAL A 249 1.05 25.01 -14.44
N LYS A 250 1.58 26.20 -14.76
CA LYS A 250 2.98 26.55 -14.44
C LYS A 250 3.23 26.62 -12.93
N ALA A 251 2.26 27.12 -12.15
CA ALA A 251 2.34 27.17 -10.70
C ALA A 251 2.23 25.77 -10.06
N GLU A 252 1.34 24.91 -10.59
CA GLU A 252 1.27 23.50 -10.18
C GLU A 252 2.61 22.82 -10.46
N ALA A 253 3.15 22.94 -11.68
CA ALA A 253 4.42 22.33 -12.06
C ALA A 253 5.63 22.79 -11.22
N SER A 254 5.66 24.07 -10.80
CA SER A 254 6.74 24.58 -9.94
C SER A 254 6.63 24.04 -8.51
N SER A 255 5.41 23.98 -7.96
CA SER A 255 5.13 23.34 -6.66
C SER A 255 5.52 21.86 -6.68
N ASP A 256 5.14 21.16 -7.75
CA ASP A 256 5.44 19.75 -7.98
C ASP A 256 6.96 19.48 -8.05
N ARG A 257 7.71 20.40 -8.67
CA ARG A 257 9.17 20.33 -8.70
C ARG A 257 9.79 20.51 -7.32
N GLN A 258 9.30 21.49 -6.54
CA GLN A 258 9.78 21.71 -5.18
C GLN A 258 9.53 20.50 -4.28
N MET A 259 8.35 19.87 -4.38
CA MET A 259 8.04 18.67 -3.62
C MET A 259 8.96 17.51 -3.97
N ARG A 260 9.29 17.33 -5.26
CA ARG A 260 10.28 16.33 -5.71
C ARG A 260 11.67 16.63 -5.15
N GLU A 261 12.12 17.87 -5.22
CA GLU A 261 13.42 18.29 -4.68
C GLU A 261 13.51 18.03 -3.16
N GLN A 262 12.45 18.36 -2.40
CA GLN A 262 12.37 18.04 -0.97
C GLN A 262 12.38 16.53 -0.69
N ALA A 263 11.64 15.74 -1.47
CA ALA A 263 11.65 14.28 -1.35
C ALA A 263 13.05 13.70 -1.63
N THR A 264 13.76 14.20 -2.65
CA THR A 264 15.13 13.78 -2.95
C THR A 264 16.11 14.10 -1.82
N ALA A 265 15.97 15.27 -1.18
CA ALA A 265 16.79 15.65 -0.03
C ALA A 265 16.51 14.79 1.21
N ARG A 266 15.25 14.40 1.45
CA ARG A 266 14.90 13.47 2.53
C ARG A 266 15.47 12.07 2.27
N LEU A 267 15.41 11.60 1.02
CA LEU A 267 15.98 10.32 0.64
C LEU A 267 17.50 10.29 0.82
N SER A 268 18.22 11.37 0.47
CA SER A 268 19.68 11.41 0.69
C SER A 268 20.04 11.35 2.17
N LEU A 269 19.30 12.04 3.05
CA LEU A 269 19.50 11.96 4.50
C LEU A 269 19.24 10.55 5.07
N LEU A 270 18.18 9.89 4.59
CA LEU A 270 17.89 8.52 5.00
C LEU A 270 18.96 7.55 4.50
N GLN A 271 19.47 7.74 3.27
CA GLN A 271 20.57 6.95 2.73
C GLN A 271 21.84 7.09 3.60
N GLU A 272 22.24 8.32 3.94
CA GLU A 272 23.39 8.56 4.82
C GLU A 272 23.22 7.89 6.19
N ARG A 273 22.00 7.92 6.75
CA ARG A 273 21.70 7.25 8.02
C ARG A 273 21.82 5.73 7.90
N ILE A 274 21.35 5.15 6.80
CA ILE A 274 21.49 3.71 6.52
C ILE A 274 22.97 3.34 6.44
N ASP A 275 23.78 4.13 5.73
CA ASP A 275 25.21 3.87 5.56
C ASP A 275 25.93 3.88 6.92
N ARG A 276 25.64 4.87 7.79
CA ARG A 276 26.19 4.92 9.17
C ARG A 276 25.77 3.71 10.01
N LEU A 277 24.51 3.28 9.91
CA LEU A 277 24.02 2.09 10.63
C LEU A 277 24.69 0.81 10.12
N GLN A 278 24.95 0.72 8.81
CA GLN A 278 25.70 -0.41 8.23
C GLN A 278 27.14 -0.44 8.76
N GLU A 279 27.82 0.70 8.85
CA GLU A 279 29.16 0.79 9.43
C GLU A 279 29.18 0.35 10.91
N GLN A 280 28.21 0.80 11.70
CA GLN A 280 28.08 0.39 13.10
C GLN A 280 27.85 -1.12 13.24
N LEU A 281 27.00 -1.70 12.39
CA LEU A 281 26.73 -3.13 12.38
C LEU A 281 27.99 -3.94 12.04
N LEU A 282 28.75 -3.49 11.04
CA LEU A 282 30.04 -4.10 10.68
C LEU A 282 31.03 -4.06 11.84
N TYR A 283 31.16 -2.91 12.51
CA TYR A 283 32.00 -2.76 13.69
C TYR A 283 31.60 -3.73 14.81
N GLN A 284 30.32 -3.76 15.20
CA GLN A 284 29.81 -4.67 16.23
C GLN A 284 29.96 -6.14 15.84
N THR A 285 29.85 -6.46 14.55
CA THR A 285 30.06 -7.83 14.04
C THR A 285 31.52 -8.25 14.16
N ALA A 286 32.46 -7.34 13.88
CA ALA A 286 33.88 -7.59 14.05
C ALA A 286 34.26 -7.75 15.54
N GLU A 287 33.74 -6.88 16.40
CA GLU A 287 33.94 -6.97 17.85
C GLU A 287 33.39 -8.28 18.42
N ASN A 288 32.16 -8.68 18.05
CA ASN A 288 31.59 -9.96 18.45
C ASN A 288 32.44 -11.15 18.00
N LYS A 289 32.98 -11.12 16.78
CA LYS A 289 33.90 -12.16 16.31
C LYS A 289 35.16 -12.21 17.17
N GLN A 290 35.75 -11.06 17.49
CA GLN A 290 36.94 -10.99 18.34
C GLN A 290 36.66 -11.50 19.76
N LEU A 291 35.53 -11.14 20.35
CA LEU A 291 35.12 -11.63 21.67
C LEU A 291 34.89 -13.14 21.66
N ARG A 292 34.28 -13.70 20.61
CA ARG A 292 34.13 -15.16 20.45
C ARG A 292 35.48 -15.88 20.36
N VAL A 293 36.45 -15.31 19.65
CA VAL A 293 37.81 -15.87 19.58
C VAL A 293 38.46 -15.85 20.98
N ARG A 294 38.41 -14.71 21.69
CA ARG A 294 38.95 -14.62 23.06
C ARG A 294 38.28 -15.59 24.03
N LEU A 295 36.96 -15.77 23.93
CA LEU A 295 36.23 -16.75 24.75
C LEU A 295 36.70 -18.18 24.44
N ALA A 296 36.92 -18.52 23.16
CA ALA A 296 37.44 -19.83 22.77
C ALA A 296 38.89 -20.05 23.28
N GLU A 297 39.75 -19.04 23.22
CA GLU A 297 41.11 -19.09 23.77
C GLU A 297 41.09 -19.35 25.28
N LEU A 298 40.24 -18.66 26.03
CA LEU A 298 40.10 -18.86 27.47
C LEU A 298 39.57 -20.26 27.82
N GLN A 299 38.57 -20.75 27.09
CA GLN A 299 38.05 -22.11 27.27
C GLN A 299 39.12 -23.19 26.99
N ASN A 300 39.98 -22.96 26.00
CA ASN A 300 41.07 -23.87 25.65
C ASN A 300 42.27 -23.78 26.62
N ALA A 301 42.37 -22.71 27.43
CA ALA A 301 43.45 -22.52 28.41
C ALA A 301 43.15 -23.14 29.80
N GLU A 302 41.89 -23.39 30.14
CA GLU A 302 41.51 -24.05 31.40
C GLU A 302 41.87 -25.54 31.57
N PRO A 303 42.07 -26.39 30.53
CA PRO A 303 42.44 -27.79 30.75
C PRO A 303 43.93 -27.99 31.14
N GLU A 304 44.85 -27.10 30.76
CA GLU A 304 46.28 -27.28 31.07
C GLU A 304 46.70 -26.78 32.47
N THR A 305 45.96 -25.83 33.03
CA THR A 305 46.26 -25.29 34.37
C THR A 305 45.74 -26.15 35.52
N LEU A 306 44.78 -27.05 35.27
CA LEU A 306 44.28 -28.00 36.27
C LEU A 306 45.07 -29.32 36.33
N MET A 307 45.76 -29.73 35.26
CA MET A 307 46.59 -30.96 35.28
C MET A 307 48.01 -30.75 35.84
N GLY A 308 48.51 -29.51 35.91
CA GLY A 308 49.85 -29.21 36.44
C GLY A 308 49.96 -29.05 37.97
N ARG A 309 48.83 -28.97 38.70
CA ARG A 309 48.82 -28.67 40.15
C ARG A 309 48.62 -29.89 41.05
N ALA A 310 48.46 -31.08 40.48
CA ALA A 310 48.38 -32.34 41.21
C ALA A 310 49.74 -33.05 41.24
N GLN A 311 50.77 -32.41 41.79
CA GLN A 311 51.93 -33.16 42.33
C GLN A 311 51.84 -33.18 43.86
N PRO A 312 51.63 -34.35 44.48
CA PRO A 312 51.73 -34.49 45.93
C PRO A 312 53.20 -34.40 46.34
N MET A 313 53.55 -33.37 47.13
CA MET A 313 54.83 -33.28 47.82
C MET A 313 54.99 -34.45 48.80
N PRO A 314 56.13 -35.18 48.80
CA PRO A 314 56.35 -36.25 49.77
C PRO A 314 56.56 -35.65 51.16
N LEU A 315 55.73 -36.10 52.11
CA LEU A 315 55.86 -35.79 53.53
C LEU A 315 57.20 -36.31 54.06
N ARG A 316 58.08 -35.37 54.41
CA ARG A 316 59.36 -35.66 55.08
C ARG A 316 59.09 -35.92 56.56
N ALA A 317 59.01 -37.19 56.94
CA ALA A 317 59.05 -37.59 58.34
C ALA A 317 60.51 -37.76 58.79
N HIS A 318 61.02 -36.82 59.59
CA HIS A 318 62.22 -37.06 60.39
C HIS A 318 62.10 -36.41 61.78
N GLN A 319 61.77 -37.31 62.71
CA GLN A 319 62.24 -37.47 64.09
C GLN A 319 62.82 -36.25 64.82
N GLY A 320 62.14 -35.90 65.90
CA GLY A 320 62.65 -35.34 67.15
C GLY A 320 61.77 -35.83 68.27
#